data_AF-A0AAD3H8S8-F1
#
_entry.id   AF-A0AAD3H8S8-F1
#
_cell.length_a   1.000
_cell.length_b   1.000
_cell.length_c   1.000
_cell.angle_alpha   90.00
_cell.angle_beta   90.00
_cell.angle_gamma   90.00
#
_symmetry.space_group_name_H-M   'P 1'
#
loop_
_entity.id
_entity.type
_entity.pdbx_description
1 polymer ?
#
loop_
_entity_poly.entity_id
_entity_poly.type
_entity_poly.pdbx_seq_one_letter_code
_entity_poly.pdbx_strand_id
1 'polypeptide(L)'
;MKITVAVPLLLQCVSTTTAFSSYYSSSSLLKTTNIAGITNLQSQSDGNDYRNDMDEMRKILEQSWNEKTMSAPPTNSASAALAACESIVNYLNDPSTEEKKVIMVDIALPLMDPSYQEVYDDVGAVEFCCKLAMELNYKRDECKSLKNDGSCAIIVNNQNLIDRATDKLDILADLEEVEEYDDFSDFAISSMDTPLDDDIDERNSFRLASMIGDSEVPTGKSMINDVCKLVSKNVMESEQIQTDDVIIVNAPISQVELVATRWLISRYSMDKSIVIVNNRINPLPQEMMGAVPSYCVLPLIARTVQDSNNPNPKIVVMRRFPDDWQIHIDDSKSGKGFELVSSVPAKKVGVRGPSMEWISGCVKDFMQQRFGA
;
A
#
# COMPACT_ATOMS: atom_id res chain seq x y z
N MET A 1 -48.54 -14.29 23.00
CA MET A 1 -47.22 -14.82 22.60
C MET A 1 -47.01 -14.40 21.15
N LYS A 2 -46.27 -13.32 20.89
CA LYS A 2 -46.04 -12.79 19.54
C LYS A 2 -44.74 -13.38 19.00
N ILE A 3 -44.83 -14.18 17.95
CA ILE A 3 -43.67 -14.70 17.22
C ILE A 3 -43.27 -13.63 16.21
N THR A 4 -42.15 -12.96 16.48
CA THR A 4 -41.52 -12.02 15.54
C THR A 4 -40.61 -12.83 14.63
N VAL A 5 -41.04 -13.04 13.38
CA VAL A 5 -40.22 -13.68 12.35
C VAL A 5 -39.33 -12.60 11.74
N ALA A 6 -38.01 -12.73 11.94
CA ALA A 6 -37.02 -11.89 11.30
C ALA A 6 -36.95 -12.25 9.80
N VAL A 7 -37.22 -11.28 8.94
CA VAL A 7 -37.06 -11.40 7.48
C VAL A 7 -35.60 -11.05 7.13
N PRO A 8 -34.87 -11.87 6.36
CA PRO A 8 -33.53 -11.51 5.94
C PRO A 8 -33.58 -10.41 4.87
N LEU A 9 -32.78 -9.36 5.08
CA LEU A 9 -32.51 -8.29 4.12
C LEU A 9 -31.87 -8.89 2.85
N LEU A 10 -32.68 -9.02 1.79
CA LEU A 10 -32.22 -9.29 0.44
C LEU A 10 -31.49 -8.04 -0.08
N LEU A 11 -30.17 -8.17 -0.28
CA LEU A 11 -29.35 -7.20 -1.02
C LEU A 11 -29.94 -7.01 -2.42
N GLN A 12 -30.51 -5.84 -2.69
CA GLN A 12 -30.82 -5.41 -4.05
C GLN A 12 -29.52 -4.92 -4.71
N CYS A 13 -28.93 -5.76 -5.56
CA CYS A 13 -27.91 -5.34 -6.52
C CYS A 13 -28.54 -4.38 -7.53
N VAL A 14 -28.31 -3.08 -7.35
CA VAL A 14 -28.63 -2.07 -8.37
C VAL A 14 -27.49 -2.06 -9.38
N SER A 15 -27.75 -2.60 -10.56
CA SER A 15 -26.84 -2.55 -11.71
C SER A 15 -26.86 -1.15 -12.34
N THR A 16 -26.00 -0.24 -11.89
CA THR A 16 -25.71 1.01 -12.60
C THR A 16 -24.48 0.85 -13.48
N THR A 17 -24.72 0.61 -14.76
CA THR A 17 -23.71 0.73 -15.82
C THR A 17 -23.49 2.21 -16.11
N THR A 18 -22.42 2.80 -15.60
CA THR A 18 -22.01 4.16 -15.95
C THR A 18 -20.61 4.12 -16.53
N ALA A 19 -20.48 4.51 -17.79
CA ALA A 19 -19.21 4.69 -18.48
C ALA A 19 -18.56 6.00 -17.99
N PHE A 20 -17.37 5.90 -17.37
CA PHE A 20 -16.55 7.06 -17.04
C PHE A 20 -15.07 6.77 -17.27
N SER A 21 -14.41 7.77 -17.86
CA SER A 21 -13.08 7.74 -18.47
C SER A 21 -11.94 7.74 -17.44
N SER A 22 -10.80 7.21 -17.89
CA SER A 22 -9.51 7.01 -17.23
C SER A 22 -8.93 8.23 -16.51
N TYR A 23 -8.37 8.03 -15.30
CA TYR A 23 -7.53 9.02 -14.60
C TYR A 23 -6.10 8.54 -14.31
N TYR A 24 -5.64 7.47 -14.97
CA TYR A 24 -4.21 7.13 -15.06
C TYR A 24 -3.83 6.71 -16.49
N SER A 25 -4.32 7.45 -17.50
CA SER A 25 -3.74 7.39 -18.84
C SER A 25 -3.05 8.72 -19.09
N SER A 26 -1.75 8.75 -18.83
CA SER A 26 -0.87 9.89 -19.09
C SER A 26 -0.65 10.04 -20.59
N SER A 27 -1.67 10.47 -21.33
CA SER A 27 -1.52 10.78 -22.76
C SER A 27 -2.66 11.67 -23.29
N SER A 28 -2.92 12.81 -22.67
CA SER A 28 -3.23 14.03 -23.43
C SER A 28 -3.36 15.27 -22.55
N LEU A 29 -2.80 16.38 -23.05
CA LEU A 29 -3.04 17.78 -22.67
C LEU A 29 -2.25 18.37 -21.48
N LEU A 30 -0.94 18.51 -21.67
CA LEU A 30 -0.17 19.64 -21.12
C LEU A 30 0.59 20.33 -22.26
N LYS A 31 -0.13 21.12 -23.07
CA LYS A 31 0.46 22.11 -23.99
C LYS A 31 0.04 23.50 -23.53
N THR A 32 0.66 23.99 -22.45
CA THR A 32 0.78 25.44 -22.13
C THR A 32 1.48 25.63 -20.78
N THR A 33 2.77 25.28 -20.70
CA THR A 33 3.79 25.92 -19.84
C THR A 33 5.14 25.20 -20.02
N ASN A 34 6.27 25.88 -19.79
CA ASN A 34 7.65 25.38 -19.98
C ASN A 34 8.06 24.16 -19.10
N ILE A 35 7.12 23.47 -18.46
CA ILE A 35 7.32 22.18 -17.80
C ILE A 35 6.47 21.18 -18.57
N ALA A 36 7.11 20.34 -19.36
CA ALA A 36 6.43 19.57 -20.41
C ALA A 36 5.86 18.22 -19.95
N GLY A 37 5.85 17.96 -18.65
CA GLY A 37 5.15 16.82 -18.07
C GLY A 37 5.85 16.31 -16.82
N ILE A 38 5.11 16.15 -15.73
CA ILE A 38 5.50 15.22 -14.68
C ILE A 38 4.97 13.87 -15.13
N THR A 39 5.85 13.08 -15.73
CA THR A 39 5.51 11.73 -16.18
C THR A 39 5.98 10.74 -15.12
N ASN A 40 5.11 9.82 -14.70
CA ASN A 40 5.60 8.52 -14.27
C ASN A 40 6.46 7.94 -15.41
N LEU A 41 7.58 7.30 -15.10
CA LEU A 41 8.59 6.79 -16.06
C LEU A 41 8.08 5.76 -17.10
N GLN A 42 6.77 5.60 -17.27
CA GLN A 42 6.10 4.65 -18.15
C GLN A 42 6.35 4.85 -19.66
N SER A 43 7.10 5.86 -20.11
CA SER A 43 7.23 6.15 -21.54
C SER A 43 8.63 5.91 -22.09
N GLN A 44 8.77 4.77 -22.79
CA GLN A 44 9.69 4.51 -23.90
C GLN A 44 11.16 4.25 -23.56
N SER A 45 11.46 3.16 -22.85
CA SER A 45 12.80 2.58 -22.91
C SER A 45 12.76 1.13 -23.43
N ASP A 46 13.77 0.77 -24.22
CA ASP A 46 13.97 -0.60 -24.70
C ASP A 46 14.25 -1.50 -23.47
N GLY A 47 13.62 -2.68 -23.38
CA GLY A 47 13.40 -3.46 -22.15
C GLY A 47 14.60 -3.82 -21.23
N ASN A 48 15.84 -3.48 -21.57
CA ASN A 48 16.98 -3.56 -20.65
C ASN A 48 17.16 -2.32 -19.75
N ASP A 49 16.55 -1.19 -20.10
CA ASP A 49 16.74 0.08 -19.38
C ASP A 49 15.93 0.14 -18.07
N TYR A 50 14.76 -0.50 -18.02
CA TYR A 50 13.85 -0.38 -16.87
C TYR A 50 14.49 -0.83 -15.55
N ARG A 51 15.28 -1.91 -15.52
CA ARG A 51 15.93 -2.34 -14.27
C ARG A 51 16.98 -1.32 -13.78
N ASN A 52 17.69 -0.68 -14.70
CA ASN A 52 18.64 0.37 -14.34
C ASN A 52 17.93 1.61 -13.82
N ASP A 53 16.84 2.03 -14.48
CA ASP A 53 15.98 3.14 -14.02
C ASP A 53 15.42 2.90 -12.61
N MET A 54 15.13 1.65 -12.27
CA MET A 54 14.61 1.23 -10.96
C MET A 54 15.65 1.29 -9.86
N ASP A 55 16.84 0.73 -10.10
CA ASP A 55 17.96 0.85 -9.17
C ASP A 55 18.39 2.31 -9.03
N GLU A 56 18.29 3.11 -10.10
CA GLU A 56 18.52 4.55 -10.05
C GLU A 56 17.47 5.25 -9.17
N MET A 57 16.18 4.91 -9.30
CA MET A 57 15.14 5.48 -8.43
C MET A 57 15.35 5.10 -6.97
N ARG A 58 15.70 3.84 -6.67
CA ARG A 58 16.04 3.42 -5.30
C ARG A 58 17.23 4.23 -4.76
N LYS A 59 18.32 4.31 -5.54
CA LYS A 59 19.51 5.10 -5.16
C LYS A 59 19.19 6.58 -4.98
N ILE A 60 18.33 7.14 -5.82
CA ILE A 60 17.86 8.52 -5.71
C ILE A 60 17.12 8.71 -4.40
N LEU A 61 16.20 7.81 -4.07
CA LEU A 61 15.49 7.85 -2.80
C LEU A 61 16.48 7.78 -1.64
N GLU A 62 17.36 6.77 -1.61
CA GLU A 62 18.37 6.59 -0.56
C GLU A 62 19.29 7.81 -0.38
N GLN A 63 19.81 8.37 -1.47
CA GLN A 63 20.76 9.48 -1.43
C GLN A 63 20.11 10.81 -1.06
N SER A 64 18.85 10.99 -1.42
CA SER A 64 18.14 12.27 -1.26
C SER A 64 17.20 12.25 -0.05
N TRP A 65 17.01 11.10 0.60
CA TRP A 65 16.10 10.96 1.73
C TRP A 65 16.56 11.78 2.93
N ASN A 66 15.62 12.54 3.52
CA ASN A 66 15.88 13.29 4.72
C ASN A 66 15.23 12.59 5.92
N GLU A 67 15.98 11.71 6.58
CA GLU A 67 15.45 10.91 7.68
C GLU A 67 14.87 11.73 8.84
N LYS A 68 15.39 12.95 9.05
CA LYS A 68 14.92 13.85 10.12
C LYS A 68 13.49 14.33 9.87
N THR A 69 13.10 14.51 8.61
CA THR A 69 11.78 15.03 8.24
C THR A 69 10.87 13.97 7.63
N MET A 70 11.44 12.87 7.14
CA MET A 70 10.76 11.82 6.38
C MET A 70 10.97 10.42 6.99
N SER A 71 11.45 10.31 8.24
CA SER A 71 11.79 9.02 8.92
C SER A 71 12.65 8.08 8.08
N ALA A 72 12.73 6.78 8.40
CA ALA A 72 13.46 5.82 7.59
C ALA A 72 12.91 5.74 6.15
N PRO A 73 13.78 5.66 5.13
CA PRO A 73 13.35 5.49 3.75
C PRO A 73 12.76 4.08 3.54
N PRO A 74 11.67 3.93 2.78
CA PRO A 74 11.11 2.62 2.44
C PRO A 74 11.93 1.96 1.32
N THR A 75 13.19 1.61 1.59
CA THR A 75 14.11 1.06 0.58
C THR A 75 13.89 -0.42 0.33
N ASN A 76 13.29 -1.11 1.30
CA ASN A 76 13.01 -2.53 1.28
C ASN A 76 11.66 -2.83 1.97
N SER A 77 11.20 -4.08 1.87
CA SER A 77 9.91 -4.52 2.42
C SER A 77 9.82 -4.33 3.94
N ALA A 78 10.92 -4.50 4.69
CA ALA A 78 10.92 -4.36 6.15
C ALA A 78 10.73 -2.91 6.61
N SER A 79 11.62 -2.02 6.16
CA SER A 79 11.56 -0.59 6.46
C SER A 79 10.22 0.05 6.04
N ALA A 80 9.71 -0.34 4.86
CA ALA A 80 8.41 0.11 4.39
C ALA A 80 7.27 -0.41 5.28
N ALA A 81 7.32 -1.69 5.69
CA ALA A 81 6.30 -2.31 6.54
C ALA A 81 6.24 -1.67 7.92
N LEU A 82 7.40 -1.41 8.54
CA LEU A 82 7.49 -0.72 9.82
C LEU A 82 6.85 0.68 9.75
N ALA A 83 7.22 1.48 8.74
CA ALA A 83 6.66 2.82 8.57
C ALA A 83 5.14 2.81 8.26
N ALA A 84 4.67 1.82 7.50
CA ALA A 84 3.25 1.61 7.26
C ALA A 84 2.50 1.17 8.53
N CYS A 85 3.09 0.27 9.33
CA CYS A 85 2.55 -0.18 10.60
C CYS A 85 2.35 0.99 11.56
N GLU A 86 3.36 1.85 11.75
CA GLU A 86 3.26 3.06 12.58
C GLU A 86 2.09 3.95 12.16
N SER A 87 1.95 4.19 10.85
CA SER A 87 0.84 4.99 10.31
C SER A 87 -0.53 4.32 10.53
N ILE A 88 -0.61 3.00 10.45
CA ILE A 88 -1.83 2.22 10.70
C ILE A 88 -2.20 2.25 12.20
N VAL A 89 -1.24 2.00 13.09
CA VAL A 89 -1.46 2.01 14.55
C VAL A 89 -1.89 3.41 15.00
N ASN A 90 -1.24 4.47 14.50
CA ASN A 90 -1.65 5.85 14.78
C ASN A 90 -3.10 6.10 14.35
N TYR A 91 -3.49 5.58 13.19
CA TYR A 91 -4.86 5.69 12.68
C TYR A 91 -5.87 4.93 13.55
N LEU A 92 -5.54 3.70 13.94
CA LEU A 92 -6.41 2.84 14.75
C LEU A 92 -6.54 3.32 16.20
N ASN A 93 -5.58 4.10 16.70
CA ASN A 93 -5.60 4.70 18.04
C ASN A 93 -6.24 6.10 18.08
N ASP A 94 -6.49 6.72 16.92
CA ASP A 94 -7.12 8.04 16.87
C ASP A 94 -8.63 7.92 17.20
N PRO A 95 -9.13 8.55 18.29
CA PRO A 95 -10.52 8.46 18.69
C PRO A 95 -11.50 9.10 17.69
N SER A 96 -11.02 9.88 16.72
CA SER A 96 -11.84 10.46 15.66
C SER A 96 -12.14 9.50 14.50
N THR A 97 -11.58 8.28 14.52
CA THR A 97 -11.64 7.31 13.41
C THR A 97 -12.65 6.16 13.62
N GLU A 98 -13.47 6.21 14.67
CA GLU A 98 -14.35 5.13 15.19
C GLU A 98 -15.25 4.41 14.15
N GLU A 99 -15.47 4.95 12.95
CA GLU A 99 -16.36 4.36 11.93
C GLU A 99 -15.66 3.66 10.76
N LYS A 100 -14.33 3.74 10.61
CA LYS A 100 -13.69 3.42 9.32
C LYS A 100 -12.58 2.37 9.46
N LYS A 101 -12.89 1.15 9.03
CA LYS A 101 -11.98 0.00 9.11
C LYS A 101 -11.22 -0.30 7.82
N VAL A 102 -11.52 0.36 6.70
CA VAL A 102 -10.78 0.15 5.45
C VAL A 102 -9.62 1.14 5.36
N ILE A 103 -8.41 0.61 5.43
CA ILE A 103 -7.17 1.36 5.43
C ILE A 103 -6.45 1.08 4.10
N MET A 104 -5.92 2.12 3.47
CA MET A 104 -5.15 2.00 2.25
C MET A 104 -3.68 2.28 2.52
N VAL A 105 -2.85 1.37 2.01
CA VAL A 105 -1.40 1.49 1.98
C VAL A 105 -1.00 1.51 0.52
N ASP A 106 -0.31 2.56 0.09
CA ASP A 106 0.14 2.71 -1.29
C ASP A 106 1.65 2.96 -1.35
N ILE A 107 2.38 1.89 -1.60
CA ILE A 107 3.81 1.87 -1.80
C ILE A 107 4.00 1.82 -3.30
N ALA A 108 3.92 2.99 -3.92
CA ALA A 108 4.15 3.16 -5.35
C ALA A 108 5.65 3.14 -5.69
N LEU A 109 6.42 2.30 -4.99
CA LEU A 109 7.75 1.90 -5.42
C LEU A 109 7.55 0.99 -6.64
N PRO A 110 8.22 1.21 -7.76
CA PRO A 110 7.80 0.49 -8.96
C PRO A 110 8.07 -1.03 -8.94
N LEU A 111 8.88 -1.55 -8.00
CA LEU A 111 8.98 -3.00 -7.74
C LEU A 111 7.75 -3.55 -7.02
N MET A 112 7.00 -2.73 -6.31
CA MET A 112 5.81 -3.12 -5.53
C MET A 112 4.51 -2.64 -6.18
N ASP A 113 4.57 -1.80 -7.21
CA ASP A 113 3.37 -1.31 -7.90
C ASP A 113 3.02 -2.22 -9.09
N PRO A 114 1.88 -2.92 -9.04
CA PRO A 114 1.48 -3.85 -10.10
C PRO A 114 1.15 -3.16 -11.43
N SER A 115 1.08 -1.83 -11.46
CA SER A 115 0.97 -1.06 -12.70
C SER A 115 2.20 -1.22 -13.60
N TYR A 116 3.33 -1.70 -13.04
CA TYR A 116 4.59 -1.92 -13.74
C TYR A 116 4.86 -3.41 -13.92
N GLN A 117 4.00 -4.10 -14.68
CA GLN A 117 4.01 -5.58 -14.84
C GLN A 117 5.38 -6.19 -15.18
N GLU A 118 6.25 -5.47 -15.89
CA GLU A 118 7.59 -5.95 -16.28
C GLU A 118 8.59 -6.00 -15.12
N VAL A 119 8.40 -5.18 -14.10
CA VAL A 119 9.31 -5.03 -12.96
C VAL A 119 8.64 -5.30 -11.61
N TYR A 120 7.34 -5.57 -11.61
CA TYR A 120 6.58 -5.89 -10.41
C TYR A 120 7.08 -7.20 -9.79
N ASP A 121 7.62 -7.08 -8.59
CA ASP A 121 8.03 -8.18 -7.72
C ASP A 121 6.85 -8.56 -6.82
N ASP A 122 6.04 -9.49 -7.32
CA ASP A 122 4.87 -9.98 -6.60
C ASP A 122 5.24 -10.67 -5.29
N VAL A 123 6.37 -11.39 -5.25
CA VAL A 123 6.89 -12.00 -4.03
C VAL A 123 7.35 -10.93 -3.04
N GLY A 124 8.06 -9.88 -3.50
CA GLY A 124 8.45 -8.74 -2.67
C GLY A 124 7.26 -7.99 -2.07
N ALA A 125 6.16 -7.86 -2.81
CA ALA A 125 4.90 -7.28 -2.31
C ALA A 125 4.23 -8.15 -1.25
N VAL A 126 4.28 -9.48 -1.38
CA VAL A 126 3.80 -10.41 -0.34
C VAL A 126 4.71 -10.36 0.88
N GLU A 127 6.03 -10.34 0.69
CA GLU A 127 7.01 -10.18 1.77
C GLU A 127 6.74 -8.90 2.58
N PHE A 128 6.44 -7.79 1.89
CA PHE A 128 5.99 -6.57 2.55
C PHE A 128 4.72 -6.79 3.40
N CYS A 129 3.73 -7.50 2.88
CA CYS A 129 2.50 -7.80 3.63
C CYS A 129 2.76 -8.70 4.84
N CYS A 130 3.67 -9.68 4.74
CA CYS A 130 4.07 -10.55 5.84
C CYS A 130 4.75 -9.75 6.95
N LYS A 131 5.74 -8.92 6.59
CA LYS A 131 6.42 -8.04 7.54
C LYS A 131 5.45 -7.05 8.18
N LEU A 132 4.51 -6.51 7.41
CA LEU A 132 3.47 -5.63 7.96
C LEU A 132 2.56 -6.38 8.96
N ALA A 133 2.20 -7.62 8.69
CA ALA A 133 1.41 -8.44 9.61
C ALA A 133 2.15 -8.73 10.91
N MET A 134 3.44 -9.08 10.84
CA MET A 134 4.30 -9.29 12.02
C MET A 134 4.39 -8.01 12.86
N GLU A 135 4.66 -6.87 12.24
CA GLU A 135 4.75 -5.56 12.92
C GLU A 135 3.42 -5.16 13.58
N LEU A 136 2.28 -5.44 12.94
CA LEU A 136 0.95 -5.16 13.50
C LEU A 136 0.63 -6.08 14.68
N ASN A 137 1.04 -7.35 14.63
CA ASN A 137 0.90 -8.26 15.76
C ASN A 137 1.79 -7.83 16.92
N TYR A 138 3.03 -7.41 16.64
CA TYR A 138 3.97 -6.92 17.65
C TYR A 138 3.42 -5.67 18.37
N LYS A 139 2.88 -4.70 17.62
CA LYS A 139 2.28 -3.47 18.17
C LYS A 139 0.81 -3.63 18.60
N ARG A 140 0.30 -4.86 18.68
CA ARG A 140 -1.11 -5.11 19.02
C ARG A 140 -1.48 -4.55 20.39
N ASP A 141 -0.63 -4.75 21.40
CA ASP A 141 -0.87 -4.28 22.76
C ASP A 141 -0.92 -2.75 22.87
N GLU A 142 -0.30 -2.05 21.90
CA GLU A 142 -0.36 -0.59 21.79
C GLU A 142 -1.64 -0.10 21.08
N CYS A 143 -2.35 -1.00 20.39
CA CYS A 143 -3.47 -0.67 19.51
C CYS A 143 -4.81 -1.05 20.13
N LYS A 144 -5.52 -0.07 20.71
CA LYS A 144 -6.80 -0.28 21.43
C LYS A 144 -7.90 -0.94 20.58
N SER A 145 -7.81 -0.78 19.27
CA SER A 145 -8.80 -1.29 18.30
C SER A 145 -8.56 -2.74 17.88
N LEU A 146 -7.39 -3.32 18.22
CA LEU A 146 -7.08 -4.72 17.97
C LEU A 146 -7.30 -5.53 19.26
N LYS A 147 -7.82 -6.74 19.15
CA LYS A 147 -8.00 -7.63 20.31
C LYS A 147 -6.69 -8.36 20.56
N ASN A 148 -6.41 -8.66 21.83
CA ASN A 148 -5.15 -9.27 22.26
C ASN A 148 -4.93 -10.68 21.67
N ASP A 149 -6.00 -11.40 21.34
CA ASP A 149 -5.97 -12.77 20.80
C ASP A 149 -6.15 -12.85 19.28
N GLY A 150 -6.24 -11.70 18.59
CA GLY A 150 -6.43 -11.67 17.15
C GLY A 150 -5.23 -12.22 16.39
N SER A 151 -5.40 -12.50 15.11
CA SER A 151 -4.28 -12.72 14.18
C SER A 151 -4.44 -11.83 12.93
N CYS A 152 -3.40 -11.81 12.08
CA CYS A 152 -3.47 -11.16 10.77
C CYS A 152 -3.66 -12.20 9.67
N ALA A 153 -4.62 -11.97 8.79
CA ALA A 153 -4.74 -12.72 7.54
C ALA A 153 -4.24 -11.91 6.36
N ILE A 154 -3.38 -12.52 5.55
CA ILE A 154 -2.88 -11.95 4.32
C ILE A 154 -3.56 -12.69 3.16
N ILE A 155 -4.36 -11.96 2.41
CA ILE A 155 -5.09 -12.45 1.26
C ILE A 155 -4.35 -12.02 -0.01
N VAL A 156 -3.90 -13.01 -0.78
CA VAL A 156 -3.25 -12.84 -2.07
C VAL A 156 -4.09 -13.41 -3.20
N ASN A 157 -3.79 -13.07 -4.43
CA ASN A 157 -4.67 -13.39 -5.57
C ASN A 157 -4.60 -14.88 -5.99
N ASN A 158 -3.44 -15.52 -5.89
CA ASN A 158 -3.20 -16.85 -6.45
C ASN A 158 -2.42 -17.74 -5.46
N GLN A 159 -2.74 -19.03 -5.41
CA GLN A 159 -2.04 -20.01 -4.58
C GLN A 159 -0.57 -20.15 -4.97
N ASN A 160 -0.23 -20.10 -6.27
CA ASN A 160 1.15 -20.14 -6.75
C ASN A 160 2.03 -18.99 -6.21
N LEU A 161 1.41 -17.86 -5.84
CA LEU A 161 2.13 -16.76 -5.22
C LEU A 161 2.42 -17.04 -3.74
N ILE A 162 1.51 -17.73 -3.04
CA ILE A 162 1.75 -18.21 -1.68
C ILE A 162 2.91 -19.18 -1.69
N ASP A 163 2.88 -20.19 -2.56
CA ASP A 163 3.92 -21.23 -2.58
C ASP A 163 5.31 -20.61 -2.81
N ARG A 164 5.45 -19.70 -3.79
CA ARG A 164 6.70 -18.97 -4.03
C ARG A 164 7.13 -18.07 -2.87
N ALA A 165 6.18 -17.43 -2.19
CA ALA A 165 6.48 -16.57 -1.06
C ALA A 165 6.92 -17.39 0.15
N THR A 166 6.26 -18.50 0.44
CA THR A 166 6.62 -19.45 1.51
C THR A 166 8.02 -20.01 1.28
N ASP A 167 8.33 -20.49 0.06
CA ASP A 167 9.67 -20.99 -0.26
C ASP A 167 10.76 -19.93 0.03
N LYS A 168 10.50 -18.65 -0.27
CA LYS A 168 11.43 -17.56 0.02
C LYS A 168 11.51 -17.24 1.51
N LEU A 169 10.40 -17.28 2.23
CA LEU A 169 10.33 -16.99 3.66
C LEU A 169 11.03 -18.08 4.49
N ASP A 170 10.88 -19.36 4.11
CA ASP A 170 11.58 -20.47 4.75
C ASP A 170 13.09 -20.32 4.58
N ILE A 171 13.57 -19.94 3.38
CA ILE A 171 14.98 -19.63 3.15
C ILE A 171 15.47 -18.46 4.02
N LEU A 172 14.64 -17.45 4.25
CA LEU A 172 15.02 -16.30 5.10
C LEU A 172 15.07 -16.68 6.58
N ALA A 173 14.14 -17.50 7.06
CA ALA A 173 14.15 -17.99 8.44
C ALA A 173 15.43 -18.80 8.73
N ASP A 174 15.86 -19.64 7.78
CA ASP A 174 17.11 -20.40 7.89
C ASP A 174 18.36 -19.50 7.87
N LEU A 175 18.28 -18.31 7.27
CA LEU A 175 19.41 -17.36 7.17
C LEU A 175 19.47 -16.39 8.36
N GLU A 176 18.34 -16.02 8.95
CA GLU A 176 18.30 -15.17 10.16
C GLU A 176 18.93 -15.86 11.38
N GLU A 177 18.99 -17.20 11.42
CA GLU A 177 19.79 -17.93 12.43
C GLU A 177 21.31 -17.75 12.28
N VAL A 178 21.80 -17.19 11.16
CA VAL A 178 23.25 -17.11 10.85
C VAL A 178 23.80 -15.68 10.92
N GLU A 179 22.96 -14.65 10.84
CA GLU A 179 23.39 -13.24 10.93
C GLU A 179 22.67 -12.52 12.08
N GLU A 180 23.22 -12.63 13.29
CA GLU A 180 23.04 -11.63 14.36
C GLU A 180 23.44 -10.25 13.78
N TYR A 181 22.44 -9.44 13.38
CA TYR A 181 22.64 -8.07 12.93
C TYR A 181 23.06 -7.19 14.12
N ASP A 182 24.37 -7.00 14.28
CA ASP A 182 25.01 -6.16 15.30
C ASP A 182 24.74 -4.64 15.18
N ASP A 183 24.00 -4.14 14.17
CA ASP A 183 23.86 -2.68 13.92
C ASP A 183 22.42 -2.12 13.95
N PHE A 184 21.39 -2.95 14.21
CA PHE A 184 20.00 -2.46 14.44
C PHE A 184 19.48 -2.76 15.86
N SER A 185 20.25 -3.47 16.67
CA SER A 185 19.97 -3.83 18.06
C SER A 185 20.07 -2.64 19.03
N ASP A 186 20.88 -1.62 18.74
CA ASP A 186 21.12 -0.53 19.70
C ASP A 186 19.94 0.44 19.90
N PHE A 187 18.93 0.45 19.02
CA PHE A 187 17.73 1.27 19.23
C PHE A 187 16.57 0.53 19.94
N ALA A 188 16.57 -0.81 19.91
CA ALA A 188 15.50 -1.62 20.50
C ALA A 188 15.90 -2.36 21.79
N ILE A 189 17.20 -2.55 22.09
CA ILE A 189 17.68 -3.38 23.21
C ILE A 189 18.13 -2.55 24.43
N SER A 190 17.38 -1.51 24.82
CA SER A 190 17.58 -0.87 26.14
C SER A 190 16.54 -1.28 27.21
N SER A 191 15.68 -2.27 26.93
CA SER A 191 14.61 -2.64 27.87
C SER A 191 14.19 -4.12 27.89
N MET A 192 15.06 -5.08 27.56
CA MET A 192 14.71 -6.51 27.64
C MET A 192 15.72 -7.35 28.44
N ASP A 193 15.64 -7.24 29.76
CA ASP A 193 16.03 -8.32 30.69
C ASP A 193 14.76 -9.13 31.03
N THR A 194 14.23 -9.88 30.07
CA THR A 194 13.15 -10.86 30.31
C THR A 194 13.61 -12.27 29.91
N PRO A 195 13.35 -13.30 30.74
CA PRO A 195 13.83 -14.65 30.49
C PRO A 195 13.24 -15.21 29.18
N LEU A 196 14.07 -15.96 28.45
CA LEU A 196 13.70 -16.72 27.25
C LEU A 196 12.88 -17.95 27.66
N ASP A 197 11.55 -17.86 27.59
CA ASP A 197 10.66 -19.03 27.57
C ASP A 197 10.53 -19.51 26.10
N ASP A 198 10.57 -20.83 25.88
CA ASP A 198 10.46 -21.55 24.58
C ASP A 198 9.07 -21.42 23.91
N ASP A 199 8.28 -20.40 24.25
CA ASP A 199 7.04 -20.07 23.57
C ASP A 199 7.37 -19.41 22.23
N ILE A 200 7.53 -20.22 21.18
CA ILE A 200 7.59 -19.73 19.80
C ILE A 200 6.40 -18.79 19.59
N ASP A 201 6.73 -17.51 19.51
CA ASP A 201 5.88 -16.38 19.86
C ASP A 201 4.61 -16.37 19.00
N GLU A 202 3.42 -16.56 19.61
CA GLU A 202 2.12 -16.40 18.93
C GLU A 202 2.02 -15.04 18.22
N ARG A 203 2.85 -14.06 18.63
CA ARG A 203 3.01 -12.74 17.99
C ARG A 203 3.50 -12.79 16.55
N ASN A 204 4.21 -13.85 16.12
CA ASN A 204 4.62 -14.01 14.73
C ASN A 204 3.58 -14.73 13.85
N SER A 205 2.41 -15.07 14.41
CA SER A 205 1.40 -15.79 13.66
C SER A 205 0.62 -14.88 12.70
N PHE A 206 0.83 -15.09 11.41
CA PHE A 206 -0.06 -14.64 10.35
C PHE A 206 -0.37 -15.83 9.44
N ARG A 207 -1.46 -15.74 8.69
CA ARG A 207 -1.82 -16.76 7.70
C ARG A 207 -1.86 -16.18 6.31
N LEU A 208 -1.32 -16.91 5.35
CA LEU A 208 -1.47 -16.64 3.93
C LEU A 208 -2.69 -17.41 3.41
N ALA A 209 -3.57 -16.71 2.69
CA ALA A 209 -4.74 -17.30 2.06
C ALA A 209 -4.89 -16.82 0.62
N SER A 210 -5.27 -17.74 -0.27
CA SER A 210 -5.55 -17.39 -1.66
C SER A 210 -7.01 -16.98 -1.80
N MET A 211 -7.23 -15.83 -2.43
CA MET A 211 -8.56 -15.24 -2.61
C MET A 211 -9.47 -16.16 -3.44
N ILE A 212 -8.93 -16.74 -4.52
CA ILE A 212 -9.66 -17.61 -5.45
C ILE A 212 -9.07 -19.03 -5.55
N GLY A 213 -7.94 -19.30 -4.90
CA GLY A 213 -7.23 -20.58 -4.99
C GLY A 213 -6.63 -20.79 -6.39
N ASP A 214 -6.60 -22.05 -6.85
CA ASP A 214 -6.21 -22.44 -8.21
C ASP A 214 -7.38 -22.42 -9.20
N SER A 215 -8.52 -21.84 -8.82
CA SER A 215 -9.72 -21.90 -9.62
C SER A 215 -9.72 -20.85 -10.74
N GLU A 216 -9.96 -21.29 -11.97
CA GLU A 216 -10.26 -20.37 -13.07
C GLU A 216 -11.68 -19.82 -12.91
N VAL A 217 -11.80 -18.49 -12.91
CA VAL A 217 -13.09 -17.82 -12.84
C VAL A 217 -13.57 -17.50 -14.26
N PRO A 218 -14.67 -18.12 -14.74
CA PRO A 218 -15.19 -17.83 -16.07
C PRO A 218 -15.65 -16.37 -16.17
N THR A 219 -15.29 -15.71 -17.27
CA THR A 219 -15.78 -14.37 -17.57
C THR A 219 -17.24 -14.44 -18.03
N GLY A 220 -18.13 -13.69 -17.39
CA GLY A 220 -19.55 -13.68 -17.77
C GLY A 220 -20.52 -13.30 -16.66
N LYS A 221 -21.82 -13.57 -16.90
CA LYS A 221 -22.90 -13.20 -15.98
C LYS A 221 -22.83 -13.91 -14.62
N SER A 222 -22.21 -15.09 -14.54
CA SER A 222 -22.06 -15.85 -13.29
C SER A 222 -20.82 -15.46 -12.48
N MET A 223 -19.87 -14.72 -13.08
CA MET A 223 -18.57 -14.40 -12.48
C MET A 223 -18.70 -13.89 -11.05
N ILE A 224 -19.65 -12.99 -10.77
CA ILE A 224 -19.85 -12.44 -9.42
C ILE A 224 -20.18 -13.54 -8.40
N ASN A 225 -21.15 -14.40 -8.72
CA ASN A 225 -21.56 -15.48 -7.82
C ASN A 225 -20.45 -16.52 -7.64
N ASP A 226 -19.71 -16.80 -8.70
CA ASP A 226 -18.62 -17.78 -8.69
C ASP A 226 -17.46 -17.26 -7.83
N VAL A 227 -17.09 -15.97 -7.96
CA VAL A 227 -16.10 -15.32 -7.10
C VAL A 227 -16.55 -15.31 -5.64
N CYS A 228 -17.78 -14.91 -5.34
CA CYS A 228 -18.26 -14.90 -3.94
C CYS A 228 -18.22 -16.30 -3.31
N LYS A 229 -18.54 -17.36 -4.07
CA LYS A 229 -18.42 -18.74 -3.60
C LYS A 229 -16.98 -19.15 -3.34
N LEU A 230 -16.07 -18.81 -4.25
CA LEU A 230 -14.65 -19.12 -4.10
C LEU A 230 -14.03 -18.39 -2.92
N VAL A 231 -14.29 -17.10 -2.75
CA VAL A 231 -13.84 -16.33 -1.59
C VAL A 231 -14.43 -16.91 -0.31
N SER A 232 -15.72 -17.28 -0.32
CA SER A 232 -16.34 -17.92 0.85
C SER A 232 -15.65 -19.23 1.20
N LYS A 233 -15.38 -20.08 0.21
CA LYS A 233 -14.70 -21.36 0.41
C LYS A 233 -13.25 -21.21 0.89
N ASN A 234 -12.46 -20.38 0.22
CA ASN A 234 -11.02 -20.32 0.44
C ASN A 234 -10.63 -19.41 1.61
N VAL A 235 -11.45 -18.39 1.88
CA VAL A 235 -11.16 -17.37 2.89
C VAL A 235 -12.08 -17.51 4.10
N MET A 236 -13.37 -17.80 3.91
CA MET A 236 -14.38 -17.72 4.98
C MET A 236 -14.66 -19.02 5.72
N GLU A 237 -14.54 -20.18 5.06
CA GLU A 237 -14.74 -21.49 5.70
C GLU A 237 -13.55 -21.89 6.59
N SER A 238 -12.44 -21.15 6.54
CA SER A 238 -11.38 -21.27 7.52
C SER A 238 -11.88 -20.73 8.86
N GLU A 239 -12.06 -21.61 9.86
CA GLU A 239 -12.44 -21.23 11.24
C GLU A 239 -11.54 -20.11 11.79
N GLN A 240 -10.30 -20.03 11.30
CA GLN A 240 -9.28 -19.05 11.69
C GLN A 240 -9.60 -17.62 11.21
N ILE A 241 -10.41 -17.39 10.16
CA ILE A 241 -10.75 -16.00 9.81
C ILE A 241 -11.56 -15.31 10.89
N GLN A 242 -12.29 -16.08 11.68
CA GLN A 242 -13.14 -15.53 12.72
C GLN A 242 -12.30 -14.89 13.83
N THR A 243 -11.11 -15.45 14.10
CA THR A 243 -10.16 -14.95 15.08
C THR A 243 -9.29 -13.81 14.56
N ASP A 244 -9.11 -13.65 13.24
CA ASP A 244 -8.31 -12.55 12.69
C ASP A 244 -8.90 -11.15 12.98
N ASP A 245 -8.12 -10.19 13.45
CA ASP A 245 -8.60 -8.80 13.60
C ASP A 245 -8.27 -7.93 12.40
N VAL A 246 -7.21 -8.28 11.67
CA VAL A 246 -6.73 -7.56 10.50
C VAL A 246 -6.73 -8.47 9.28
N ILE A 247 -7.29 -7.97 8.18
CA ILE A 247 -7.23 -8.60 6.86
C ILE A 247 -6.41 -7.69 5.95
N ILE A 248 -5.24 -8.15 5.53
CA ILE A 248 -4.38 -7.48 4.57
C ILE A 248 -4.67 -8.06 3.18
N VAL A 249 -5.06 -7.22 2.22
CA VAL A 249 -5.33 -7.62 0.83
C VAL A 249 -4.24 -7.03 -0.06
N ASN A 250 -3.47 -7.91 -0.71
CA ASN A 250 -2.36 -7.49 -1.57
C ASN A 250 -2.82 -7.16 -2.99
N ALA A 251 -2.51 -5.95 -3.46
CA ALA A 251 -2.48 -5.52 -4.86
C ALA A 251 -3.69 -5.98 -5.71
N PRO A 252 -4.94 -5.65 -5.35
CA PRO A 252 -6.07 -5.95 -6.21
C PRO A 252 -6.07 -5.02 -7.44
N ILE A 253 -6.13 -5.61 -8.63
CA ILE A 253 -6.04 -4.96 -9.95
C ILE A 253 -7.12 -5.48 -10.90
N SER A 254 -7.47 -6.78 -10.85
CA SER A 254 -8.37 -7.42 -11.81
C SER A 254 -9.85 -7.22 -11.46
N GLN A 255 -10.73 -7.47 -12.44
CA GLN A 255 -12.19 -7.42 -12.19
C GLN A 255 -12.65 -8.50 -11.20
N VAL A 256 -11.99 -9.67 -11.23
CA VAL A 256 -12.23 -10.77 -10.29
C VAL A 256 -11.86 -10.33 -8.87
N GLU A 257 -10.67 -9.73 -8.71
CA GLU A 257 -10.20 -9.18 -7.44
C GLU A 257 -11.09 -8.05 -6.95
N LEU A 258 -11.55 -7.15 -7.83
CA LEU A 258 -12.51 -6.12 -7.47
C LEU A 258 -13.78 -6.71 -6.82
N VAL A 259 -14.37 -7.75 -7.42
CA VAL A 259 -15.56 -8.39 -6.85
C VAL A 259 -15.25 -9.04 -5.51
N ALA A 260 -14.11 -9.74 -5.41
CA ALA A 260 -13.70 -10.40 -4.19
C ALA A 260 -13.39 -9.41 -3.05
N THR A 261 -12.66 -8.32 -3.32
CA THR A 261 -12.39 -7.23 -2.37
C THR A 261 -13.70 -6.59 -1.90
N ARG A 262 -14.66 -6.32 -2.80
CA ARG A 262 -15.98 -5.82 -2.40
C ARG A 262 -16.71 -6.77 -1.47
N TRP A 263 -16.65 -8.07 -1.75
CA TRP A 263 -17.25 -9.11 -0.90
C TRP A 263 -16.62 -9.13 0.49
N LEU A 264 -15.28 -9.11 0.57
CA LEU A 264 -14.54 -9.06 1.84
C LEU A 264 -14.88 -7.83 2.67
N ILE A 265 -14.89 -6.63 2.04
CA ILE A 265 -15.25 -5.38 2.71
C ILE A 265 -16.68 -5.45 3.23
N SER A 266 -17.64 -5.85 2.38
CA SER A 266 -19.05 -5.92 2.77
C SER A 266 -19.30 -6.88 3.92
N ARG A 267 -18.46 -7.91 4.06
CA ARG A 267 -18.61 -8.94 5.08
C ARG A 267 -17.91 -8.61 6.39
N TYR A 268 -16.71 -8.04 6.33
CA TYR A 268 -15.83 -7.95 7.50
C TYR A 268 -15.52 -6.52 7.96
N SER A 269 -15.80 -5.49 7.17
CA SER A 269 -15.47 -4.10 7.55
C SER A 269 -16.17 -3.57 8.81
N MET A 270 -17.20 -4.26 9.30
CA MET A 270 -17.86 -3.92 10.56
C MET A 270 -17.10 -4.47 11.77
N ASP A 271 -16.40 -5.59 11.61
CA ASP A 271 -15.79 -6.33 12.72
C ASP A 271 -14.25 -6.24 12.70
N LYS A 272 -13.65 -6.23 11.51
CA LYS A 272 -12.21 -6.36 11.28
C LYS A 272 -11.65 -5.15 10.53
N SER A 273 -10.40 -4.83 10.78
CA SER A 273 -9.63 -3.83 10.02
C SER A 273 -9.18 -4.44 8.70
N ILE A 274 -9.47 -3.79 7.57
CA ILE A 274 -9.09 -4.26 6.24
C ILE A 274 -8.04 -3.32 5.68
N VAL A 275 -6.80 -3.79 5.55
CA VAL A 275 -5.69 -3.07 4.95
C VAL A 275 -5.59 -3.48 3.49
N ILE A 276 -5.67 -2.53 2.57
CA ILE A 276 -5.53 -2.80 1.13
C ILE A 276 -4.22 -2.17 0.66
N VAL A 277 -3.30 -3.03 0.26
CA VAL A 277 -1.94 -2.66 -0.18
C VAL A 277 -1.93 -2.48 -1.69
N ASN A 278 -1.36 -1.39 -2.20
CA ASN A 278 -1.14 -1.09 -3.62
C ASN A 278 -2.41 -1.26 -4.47
N ASN A 279 -3.53 -0.76 -3.97
CA ASN A 279 -4.81 -0.82 -4.67
C ASN A 279 -4.73 -0.13 -6.04
N ARG A 280 -5.03 -0.86 -7.11
CA ARG A 280 -5.15 -0.31 -8.48
C ARG A 280 -6.53 -0.48 -9.09
N ILE A 281 -7.53 -0.91 -8.30
CA ILE A 281 -8.92 -1.00 -8.73
C ILE A 281 -9.42 0.35 -9.23
N ASN A 282 -9.97 0.37 -10.45
CA ASN A 282 -10.60 1.55 -11.05
C ASN A 282 -11.87 1.16 -11.83
N PRO A 283 -13.05 1.73 -11.52
CA PRO A 283 -13.33 2.74 -10.50
C PRO A 283 -13.20 2.21 -9.07
N LEU A 284 -12.90 3.11 -8.13
CA LEU A 284 -12.89 2.76 -6.70
C LEU A 284 -14.31 2.30 -6.29
N PRO A 285 -14.45 1.13 -5.65
CA PRO A 285 -15.77 0.61 -5.31
C PRO A 285 -16.43 1.46 -4.21
N GLN A 286 -17.76 1.51 -4.21
CA GLN A 286 -18.52 2.35 -3.28
C GLN A 286 -18.21 2.00 -1.81
N GLU A 287 -17.96 0.73 -1.54
CA GLU A 287 -17.60 0.20 -0.23
C GLU A 287 -16.25 0.76 0.28
N MET A 288 -15.39 1.26 -0.62
CA MET A 288 -14.12 1.91 -0.30
C MET A 288 -14.19 3.44 -0.26
N MET A 289 -15.37 4.06 -0.44
CA MET A 289 -15.49 5.53 -0.39
C MET A 289 -15.13 6.11 0.98
N GLY A 290 -15.27 5.30 2.04
CA GLY A 290 -14.84 5.64 3.39
C GLY A 290 -13.38 5.33 3.69
N ALA A 291 -12.65 4.68 2.77
CA ALA A 291 -11.29 4.21 3.02
C ALA A 291 -10.33 5.37 3.31
N VAL A 292 -9.37 5.12 4.20
CA VAL A 292 -8.39 6.12 4.61
C VAL A 292 -7.00 5.69 4.13
N PRO A 293 -6.31 6.49 3.31
CA PRO A 293 -4.91 6.23 3.02
C PRO A 293 -4.10 6.57 4.29
N SER A 294 -3.56 5.56 4.96
CA SER A 294 -2.75 5.76 6.17
C SER A 294 -1.28 5.98 5.81
N TYR A 295 -0.77 5.24 4.84
CA TYR A 295 0.61 5.29 4.39
C TYR A 295 0.67 5.30 2.87
N CYS A 296 1.22 6.36 2.29
CA CYS A 296 1.46 6.44 0.85
C CYS A 296 2.83 7.04 0.57
N VAL A 297 3.56 6.46 -0.38
CA VAL A 297 4.81 7.02 -0.91
C VAL A 297 4.81 6.87 -2.42
N LEU A 298 4.86 7.99 -3.12
CA LEU A 298 4.90 8.09 -4.58
C LEU A 298 6.14 8.89 -5.02
N PRO A 299 7.22 8.21 -5.41
CA PRO A 299 8.38 8.85 -6.02
C PRO A 299 8.05 9.28 -7.46
N LEU A 300 8.47 10.48 -7.84
CA LEU A 300 8.31 11.07 -9.18
C LEU A 300 9.60 11.77 -9.60
N ILE A 301 9.86 11.81 -10.91
CA ILE A 301 10.95 12.60 -11.49
C ILE A 301 10.34 13.55 -12.52
N ALA A 302 10.49 14.85 -12.32
CA ALA A 302 9.98 15.83 -13.27
C ALA A 302 10.98 15.99 -14.42
N ARG A 303 10.53 15.72 -15.66
CA ARG A 303 11.37 15.86 -16.85
C ARG A 303 11.11 17.21 -17.52
N THR A 304 12.18 17.96 -17.79
CA THR A 304 12.09 19.15 -18.65
C THR A 304 12.29 18.75 -20.12
N VAL A 305 11.52 19.33 -21.05
CA VAL A 305 11.63 19.00 -22.49
C VAL A 305 12.80 19.70 -23.19
N GLN A 306 13.38 20.73 -22.57
CA GLN A 306 14.29 21.63 -23.27
C GLN A 306 15.72 21.68 -22.74
N ASP A 307 16.04 21.04 -21.60
CA ASP A 307 17.33 21.26 -20.96
C ASP A 307 17.96 19.96 -20.46
N SER A 308 18.70 19.28 -21.33
CA SER A 308 19.47 18.08 -20.99
C SER A 308 20.60 18.35 -19.99
N ASN A 309 20.94 19.62 -19.76
CA ASN A 309 22.08 20.02 -18.92
C ASN A 309 21.69 20.34 -17.48
N ASN A 310 20.40 20.44 -17.16
CA ASN A 310 19.93 20.69 -15.80
C ASN A 310 19.39 19.39 -15.17
N PRO A 311 19.84 19.02 -13.96
CA PRO A 311 19.31 17.85 -13.27
C PRO A 311 17.80 18.03 -13.05
N ASN A 312 17.05 16.99 -13.37
CA ASN A 312 15.61 16.94 -13.20
C ASN A 312 15.26 16.94 -11.70
N PRO A 313 14.32 17.79 -11.23
CA PRO A 313 13.94 17.78 -9.84
C PRO A 313 13.25 16.45 -9.49
N LYS A 314 13.71 15.85 -8.41
CA LYS A 314 13.12 14.62 -7.86
C LYS A 314 12.04 15.01 -6.88
N ILE A 315 10.95 14.27 -6.86
CA ILE A 315 9.76 14.61 -6.07
C ILE A 315 9.32 13.36 -5.31
N VAL A 316 8.94 13.52 -4.06
CA VAL A 316 8.26 12.48 -3.28
C VAL A 316 6.94 13.05 -2.79
N VAL A 317 5.84 12.44 -3.21
CA VAL A 317 4.52 12.71 -2.64
C VAL A 317 4.27 11.65 -1.59
N MET A 318 4.03 12.06 -0.36
CA MET A 318 3.86 11.12 0.75
C MET A 318 2.69 11.48 1.64
N ARG A 319 2.17 10.46 2.31
CA ARG A 319 1.22 10.59 3.40
C ARG A 319 1.54 9.57 4.47
N ARG A 320 1.55 10.02 5.72
CA ARG A 320 1.75 9.17 6.90
C ARG A 320 0.85 9.66 8.00
N PHE A 321 -0.18 8.91 8.32
CA PHE A 321 -1.16 9.34 9.33
C PHE A 321 -0.46 9.58 10.69
N PRO A 322 -0.74 10.68 11.40
CA PRO A 322 -1.84 11.63 11.18
C PRO A 322 -1.53 12.81 10.23
N ASP A 323 -0.33 12.86 9.66
CA ASP A 323 0.08 13.95 8.79
C ASP A 323 -0.74 14.02 7.50
N ASP A 324 -0.86 15.25 7.01
CA ASP A 324 -1.46 15.56 5.73
C ASP A 324 -0.62 15.05 4.54
N TRP A 325 -1.15 15.16 3.33
CA TRP A 325 -0.34 14.88 2.13
C TRP A 325 0.76 15.92 2.00
N GLN A 326 1.99 15.45 1.82
CA GLN A 326 3.18 16.29 1.72
C GLN A 326 3.87 16.07 0.37
N ILE A 327 4.39 17.15 -0.22
CA ILE A 327 5.28 17.11 -1.37
C ILE A 327 6.66 17.52 -0.92
N HIS A 328 7.62 16.63 -1.13
CA HIS A 328 9.04 16.92 -0.94
C HIS A 328 9.75 16.97 -2.28
N ILE A 329 10.68 17.90 -2.45
CA ILE A 329 11.43 18.08 -3.71
C ILE A 329 12.93 18.12 -3.40
N ASP A 330 13.73 17.44 -4.21
CA ASP A 330 15.18 17.57 -4.26
C ASP A 330 15.58 18.24 -5.59
N ASP A 331 16.14 19.44 -5.50
CA ASP A 331 16.62 20.23 -6.65
C ASP A 331 17.97 19.73 -7.22
N SER A 332 18.57 18.70 -6.61
CA SER A 332 19.89 18.10 -6.90
C SER A 332 21.10 19.04 -6.81
N LYS A 333 20.89 20.36 -7.00
CA LYS A 333 21.94 21.38 -6.98
C LYS A 333 22.30 21.82 -5.57
N SER A 334 21.36 21.75 -4.63
CA SER A 334 21.58 22.18 -3.25
C SER A 334 22.34 21.15 -2.42
N GLY A 335 22.31 19.88 -2.82
CA GLY A 335 22.88 18.76 -2.05
C GLY A 335 22.21 18.55 -0.68
N LYS A 336 21.03 19.13 -0.44
CA LYS A 336 20.31 19.03 0.84
C LYS A 336 19.34 17.84 0.91
N GLY A 337 19.12 17.16 -0.21
CA GLY A 337 18.10 16.13 -0.34
C GLY A 337 16.68 16.71 -0.41
N PHE A 338 15.70 15.88 -0.10
CA PHE A 338 14.29 16.22 -0.13
C PHE A 338 13.94 17.26 0.94
N GLU A 339 13.33 18.36 0.50
CA GLU A 339 12.75 19.40 1.36
C GLU A 339 11.24 19.50 1.18
N LEU A 340 10.51 19.69 2.28
CA LEU A 340 9.05 19.88 2.25
C LEU A 340 8.72 21.20 1.54
N VAL A 341 7.99 21.10 0.44
CA VAL A 341 7.60 22.24 -0.40
C VAL A 341 6.15 22.64 -0.16
N SER A 342 5.26 21.67 0.00
CA SER A 342 3.82 21.92 0.12
C SER A 342 3.14 20.81 0.91
N SER A 343 2.04 21.14 1.59
CA SER A 343 1.13 20.16 2.16
C SER A 343 -0.33 20.47 1.85
N VAL A 344 -1.16 19.42 1.81
CA VAL A 344 -2.59 19.55 1.59
C VAL A 344 -3.38 18.62 2.48
N PRO A 345 -4.42 19.13 3.17
CA PRO A 345 -5.26 18.32 4.03
C PRO A 345 -5.80 17.06 3.37
N ALA A 346 -5.66 15.93 4.06
CA ALA A 346 -6.20 14.63 3.68
C ALA A 346 -7.65 14.69 3.17
N LYS A 347 -8.47 15.47 3.87
CA LYS A 347 -9.91 15.64 3.61
C LYS A 347 -10.22 16.39 2.29
N LYS A 348 -9.24 17.11 1.72
CA LYS A 348 -9.43 17.92 0.49
C LYS A 348 -9.12 17.18 -0.80
N VAL A 349 -8.29 16.15 -0.76
CA VAL A 349 -7.78 15.46 -1.96
C VAL A 349 -8.33 14.04 -2.15
N GLY A 350 -9.06 13.51 -1.16
CA GLY A 350 -9.67 12.19 -1.24
C GLY A 350 -8.68 11.04 -1.05
N VAL A 351 -9.12 9.84 -1.43
CA VAL A 351 -8.43 8.57 -1.11
C VAL A 351 -7.17 8.35 -1.96
N ARG A 352 -7.14 8.89 -3.18
CA ARG A 352 -5.99 8.74 -4.10
C ARG A 352 -4.92 9.82 -3.93
N GLY A 353 -5.13 10.75 -3.01
CA GLY A 353 -4.21 11.86 -2.79
C GLY A 353 -4.32 12.97 -3.82
N PRO A 354 -3.37 13.92 -3.81
CA PRO A 354 -3.42 15.09 -4.67
C PRO A 354 -3.31 14.72 -6.15
N SER A 355 -4.07 15.45 -6.98
CA SER A 355 -4.01 15.32 -8.44
C SER A 355 -2.64 15.74 -9.00
N MET A 356 -2.24 15.18 -10.14
CA MET A 356 -1.00 15.55 -10.84
C MET A 356 -0.96 17.04 -11.23
N GLU A 357 -2.11 17.66 -11.49
CA GLU A 357 -2.22 19.09 -11.75
C GLU A 357 -1.79 19.93 -10.53
N TRP A 358 -2.20 19.51 -9.33
CA TRP A 358 -1.81 20.16 -8.09
C TRP A 358 -0.32 19.94 -7.78
N ILE A 359 0.17 18.70 -7.94
CA ILE A 359 1.58 18.35 -7.75
C ILE A 359 2.46 19.17 -8.71
N SER A 360 2.11 19.23 -9.99
CA SER A 360 2.85 20.00 -10.99
C SER A 360 2.82 21.50 -10.75
N GLY A 361 1.71 22.05 -10.23
CA GLY A 361 1.65 23.43 -9.75
C GLY A 361 2.68 23.70 -8.64
N CYS A 362 2.73 22.85 -7.61
CA CYS A 362 3.68 22.99 -6.50
C CYS A 362 5.14 22.93 -6.98
N VAL A 363 5.45 21.98 -7.87
CA VAL A 363 6.79 21.83 -8.46
C VAL A 363 7.16 23.06 -9.28
N LYS A 364 6.23 23.59 -10.08
CA LYS A 364 6.46 24.81 -10.87
C LYS A 364 6.77 26.00 -9.99
N ASP A 365 5.96 26.24 -8.96
CA ASP A 365 6.11 27.37 -8.05
C ASP A 365 7.45 27.28 -7.30
N PHE A 366 7.84 26.08 -6.86
CA PHE A 366 9.13 25.81 -6.25
C PHE A 366 10.30 26.14 -7.19
N MET A 367 10.27 25.62 -8.42
CA MET A 367 11.33 25.86 -9.41
C MET A 367 11.45 27.34 -9.77
N GLN A 368 10.32 28.06 -9.88
CA GLN A 368 10.30 29.50 -10.14
C GLN A 368 10.91 30.32 -8.99
N GLN A 369 10.58 29.98 -7.75
CA GLN A 369 11.14 30.64 -6.57
C GLN A 369 12.65 30.38 -6.43
N ARG A 370 13.10 29.19 -6.78
CA ARG A 370 14.49 28.75 -6.60
C ARG A 370 15.44 29.28 -7.68
N PHE A 371 15.01 29.27 -8.94
CA PHE A 371 15.88 29.53 -10.08
C PHE A 371 15.57 30.83 -10.83
N GLY A 372 14.50 31.53 -10.47
CA GLY A 372 14.02 32.69 -11.23
C GLY A 372 13.34 32.27 -12.54
N ALA A 373 12.42 33.09 -13.03
CA ALA A 373 11.68 32.86 -14.27
C ALA A 373 12.52 33.07 -15.53
#